data_AF-A0A3D2FWZ6-F1
#
_entry.id   AF-A0A3D2FWZ6-F1
#
_cell.length_a   1.000
_cell.length_b   1.000
_cell.length_c   1.000
_cell.angle_alpha   90.00
_cell.angle_beta   90.00
_cell.angle_gamma   90.00
#
_symmetry.space_group_name_H-M   'P 1'
#
loop_
_entity.id
_entity.type
_entity.pdbx_description
1 polymer ?
#
loop_
_entity_poly.entity_id
_entity_poly.type
_entity_poly.pdbx_seq_one_letter_code
_entity_poly.pdbx_strand_id
1 'polypeptide(L)'
;PELYPMFAEKNFTFNGIQQGNRNPLVYGTQGADGLKTGHTEESGYGLVGSALREDQRVVMVLNGMDSMKQRSSESRRLMDLMFREFRLYKFFDAGEPVDHANVWLGASGKVGLVLAEPLHAVMARSDRRKMKMTLQWNDPVPAPITAGQTLGTLVVEVPGNTTRYDLLAAKDVSGLGMFDRVGEALKYLIFGAGPNPDLMN
;
A
#
# COMPACT_ATOMS: atom_id res chain seq x y z
N PRO A 1 9.18 -16.63 11.37
CA PRO A 1 9.92 -16.62 10.07
C PRO A 1 10.95 -17.74 9.98
N GLU A 2 11.75 -17.94 11.04
CA GLU A 2 12.88 -18.89 11.08
C GLU A 2 12.52 -20.35 10.76
N LEU A 3 11.35 -20.83 11.21
CA LEU A 3 10.93 -22.23 10.98
C LEU A 3 10.20 -22.46 9.64
N TYR A 4 9.75 -21.39 8.97
CA TYR A 4 8.96 -21.50 7.75
C TYR A 4 9.70 -22.21 6.60
N PRO A 5 11.01 -21.97 6.37
CA PRO A 5 11.76 -22.64 5.30
C PRO A 5 11.72 -24.18 5.35
N MET A 6 11.50 -24.78 6.54
CA MET A 6 11.39 -26.24 6.69
C MET A 6 10.26 -26.84 5.84
N PHE A 7 9.19 -26.09 5.58
CA PHE A 7 8.06 -26.57 4.77
C PHE A 7 8.39 -26.72 3.28
N ALA A 8 9.46 -26.07 2.80
CA ALA A 8 9.95 -26.15 1.43
C ALA A 8 10.94 -27.30 1.22
N GLU A 9 11.48 -27.88 2.29
CA GLU A 9 12.42 -29.01 2.21
C GLU A 9 11.75 -30.21 1.54
N LYS A 10 12.38 -30.74 0.50
CA LYS A 10 11.82 -31.85 -0.29
C LYS A 10 11.99 -33.20 0.39
N ASN A 11 13.00 -33.35 1.24
CA ASN A 11 13.32 -34.59 1.91
C ASN A 11 13.84 -34.31 3.31
N PHE A 12 13.52 -35.18 4.26
CA PHE A 12 14.05 -35.18 5.61
C PHE A 12 14.43 -36.61 6.01
N THR A 13 15.53 -36.80 6.72
CA THR A 13 15.97 -38.13 7.19
C THR A 13 15.75 -38.24 8.69
N PHE A 14 15.00 -39.26 9.09
CA PHE A 14 14.77 -39.58 10.50
C PHE A 14 15.12 -41.04 10.74
N ASN A 15 15.95 -41.32 11.74
CA ASN A 15 16.38 -42.68 12.09
C ASN A 15 16.94 -43.48 10.89
N GLY A 16 17.75 -42.81 10.05
CA GLY A 16 18.34 -43.40 8.85
C GLY A 16 17.37 -43.59 7.66
N ILE A 17 16.09 -43.23 7.80
CA ILE A 17 15.08 -43.38 6.76
C ILE A 17 14.76 -42.02 6.14
N GLN A 18 14.97 -41.89 4.83
CA GLN A 18 14.63 -40.70 4.07
C GLN A 18 13.11 -40.64 3.81
N GLN A 19 12.51 -39.49 4.06
CA GLN A 19 11.09 -39.22 3.89
C GLN A 19 10.91 -38.01 2.96
N GLY A 20 10.14 -38.20 1.89
CA GLY A 20 9.77 -37.12 0.97
C GLY A 20 8.67 -36.22 1.53
N ASN A 21 8.72 -34.94 1.17
CA ASN A 21 7.64 -34.00 1.43
C ASN A 21 6.37 -34.45 0.71
N ARG A 22 5.23 -34.41 1.41
CA ARG A 22 3.94 -34.83 0.85
C ARG A 22 3.24 -33.73 0.06
N ASN A 23 3.73 -32.49 0.14
CA ASN A 23 3.18 -31.35 -0.57
C ASN A 23 3.54 -31.41 -2.07
N PRO A 24 2.56 -31.59 -2.98
CA PRO A 24 2.84 -31.68 -4.40
C PRO A 24 3.36 -30.37 -5.02
N LEU A 25 3.16 -29.22 -4.38
CA LEU A 25 3.54 -27.91 -4.91
C LEU A 25 5.08 -27.73 -4.91
N VAL A 26 5.78 -28.19 -3.87
CA VAL A 26 7.24 -27.97 -3.75
C VAL A 26 8.06 -28.67 -4.84
N TYR A 27 7.47 -29.63 -5.55
CA TYR A 27 8.14 -30.38 -6.61
C TYR A 27 7.96 -29.81 -8.02
N GLY A 28 6.95 -28.97 -8.25
CA GLY A 28 6.57 -28.59 -9.62
C GLY A 28 5.88 -27.24 -9.76
N THR A 29 5.77 -26.46 -8.70
CA THR A 29 5.16 -25.12 -8.74
C THR A 29 6.23 -24.09 -8.44
N GLN A 30 6.49 -23.20 -9.41
CA GLN A 30 7.46 -22.12 -9.23
C GLN A 30 7.10 -21.26 -8.02
N GLY A 31 8.09 -21.01 -7.17
CA GLY A 31 7.94 -20.20 -5.97
C GLY A 31 7.25 -20.89 -4.79
N ALA A 32 6.85 -22.17 -4.92
CA ALA A 32 6.19 -22.89 -3.83
C ALA A 32 7.15 -23.17 -2.67
N ASP A 33 6.72 -22.81 -1.46
CA ASP A 33 7.54 -22.87 -0.25
C ASP A 33 6.78 -23.41 0.97
N GLY A 34 5.59 -23.98 0.76
CA GLY A 34 4.83 -24.61 1.84
C GLY A 34 3.38 -24.95 1.46
N LEU A 35 2.54 -25.34 2.41
CA LEU A 35 2.85 -25.56 3.84
C LEU A 35 2.56 -27.01 4.24
N LYS A 36 1.32 -27.49 4.07
CA LYS A 36 0.91 -28.76 4.68
C LYS A 36 -0.15 -29.48 3.86
N THR A 37 -0.05 -30.80 3.83
CA THR A 37 -1.13 -31.69 3.38
C THR A 37 -1.83 -32.36 4.55
N GLY A 38 -3.14 -32.60 4.43
CA GLY A 38 -3.95 -33.36 5.37
C GLY A 38 -4.79 -34.42 4.65
N HIS A 39 -5.16 -35.48 5.36
CA HIS A 39 -6.12 -36.47 4.89
C HIS A 39 -6.68 -37.28 6.06
N THR A 40 -8.01 -37.41 6.11
CA THR A 40 -8.74 -38.45 6.84
C THR A 40 -9.86 -38.98 5.94
N GLU A 41 -10.38 -40.18 6.20
CA GLU A 41 -11.50 -40.73 5.43
C GLU A 41 -12.73 -39.80 5.44
N GLU A 42 -13.00 -39.15 6.57
CA GLU A 42 -14.11 -38.21 6.72
C GLU A 42 -13.88 -36.87 6.00
N SER A 43 -12.66 -36.35 5.99
CA SER A 43 -12.36 -35.00 5.46
C SER A 43 -11.89 -34.98 4.00
N GLY A 44 -11.63 -36.15 3.41
CA GLY A 44 -10.97 -36.26 2.12
C GLY A 44 -9.53 -35.75 2.14
N TYR A 45 -9.02 -35.32 0.99
CA TYR A 45 -7.65 -34.84 0.83
C TYR A 45 -7.58 -33.32 0.86
N GLY A 46 -6.76 -32.76 1.75
CA GLY A 46 -6.57 -31.33 1.92
C GLY A 46 -5.13 -30.84 1.72
N LEU A 47 -4.99 -29.55 1.45
CA LEU A 47 -3.73 -28.85 1.22
C LEU A 47 -3.84 -27.38 1.66
N VAL A 48 -2.89 -26.94 2.47
CA VAL A 48 -2.52 -25.53 2.64
C VAL A 48 -1.25 -25.31 1.82
N GLY A 49 -1.35 -24.50 0.78
CA GLY A 49 -0.27 -24.19 -0.15
C GLY A 49 0.16 -22.74 -0.03
N SER A 50 1.45 -22.48 -0.19
CA SER A 50 1.93 -21.14 -0.43
C SER A 50 3.02 -21.11 -1.49
N ALA A 51 3.02 -20.02 -2.25
CA ALA A 51 4.06 -19.70 -3.19
C ALA A 51 4.32 -18.20 -3.22
N LEU A 52 5.58 -17.82 -3.43
CA LEU A 52 6.03 -16.45 -3.62
C LEU A 52 6.63 -16.33 -5.02
N ARG A 53 6.10 -15.41 -5.84
CA ARG A 53 6.66 -15.04 -7.14
C ARG A 53 6.81 -13.52 -7.17
N GLU A 54 8.02 -13.05 -7.46
CA GLU A 54 8.37 -11.63 -7.32
C GLU A 54 8.01 -11.18 -5.89
N ASP A 55 7.17 -10.15 -5.74
CA ASP A 55 6.71 -9.64 -4.44
C ASP A 55 5.32 -10.14 -4.02
N GLN A 56 4.72 -11.06 -4.80
CA GLN A 56 3.36 -11.54 -4.56
C GLN A 56 3.37 -12.92 -3.92
N ARG A 57 2.91 -12.99 -2.66
CA ARG A 57 2.62 -14.26 -1.99
C ARG A 57 1.17 -14.65 -2.21
N VAL A 58 0.95 -15.89 -2.65
CA VAL A 58 -0.36 -16.53 -2.64
C VAL A 58 -0.36 -17.58 -1.53
N VAL A 59 -1.41 -17.57 -0.72
CA VAL A 59 -1.72 -18.63 0.26
C VAL A 59 -3.08 -19.19 -0.11
N MET A 60 -3.17 -20.51 -0.20
CA MET A 60 -4.37 -21.19 -0.65
C MET A 60 -4.69 -22.36 0.29
N VAL A 61 -5.95 -22.47 0.70
CA VAL A 61 -6.46 -23.58 1.51
C VAL A 61 -7.48 -24.35 0.69
N LEU A 62 -7.25 -25.64 0.55
CA LEU A 62 -8.07 -26.60 -0.19
C LEU A 62 -8.38 -27.78 0.71
N ASN A 63 -9.61 -28.26 0.70
CA ASN A 63 -10.02 -29.45 1.45
C ASN A 63 -11.11 -30.23 0.70
N GLY A 64 -11.30 -31.50 1.06
CA GLY A 64 -12.39 -32.31 0.54
C GLY A 64 -12.18 -32.88 -0.87
N MET A 65 -10.94 -33.00 -1.35
CA MET A 65 -10.67 -33.69 -2.61
C MET A 65 -10.79 -35.21 -2.44
N ASP A 66 -11.16 -35.93 -3.49
CA ASP A 66 -11.43 -37.37 -3.45
C ASP A 66 -10.17 -38.22 -3.51
N SER A 67 -9.04 -37.65 -3.95
CA SER A 67 -7.79 -38.39 -4.10
C SER A 67 -6.53 -37.52 -3.97
N MET A 68 -5.40 -38.16 -3.69
CA MET A 68 -4.08 -37.52 -3.75
C MET A 68 -3.80 -36.91 -5.13
N LYS A 69 -4.24 -37.57 -6.20
CA LYS A 69 -4.06 -37.11 -7.58
C LYS A 69 -4.82 -35.82 -7.83
N GLN A 70 -6.09 -35.77 -7.43
CA GLN A 70 -6.93 -34.57 -7.56
C GLN A 70 -6.40 -33.41 -6.70
N ARG A 71 -6.02 -33.68 -5.44
CA ARG A 71 -5.33 -32.68 -4.59
C ARG A 71 -4.12 -32.09 -5.30
N SER A 72 -3.30 -32.93 -5.94
CA SER A 72 -2.12 -32.46 -6.68
C SER A 72 -2.46 -31.65 -7.92
N SER A 73 -3.43 -32.08 -8.74
CA SER A 73 -3.77 -31.37 -9.98
C SER A 73 -4.47 -30.04 -9.69
N GLU A 74 -5.45 -30.04 -8.79
CA GLU A 74 -6.24 -28.85 -8.47
C GLU A 74 -5.41 -27.78 -7.74
N SER A 75 -4.55 -28.19 -6.81
CA SER A 75 -3.68 -27.23 -6.13
C SER A 75 -2.71 -26.52 -7.09
N ARG A 76 -2.11 -27.24 -8.04
CA ARG A 76 -1.24 -26.63 -9.06
C ARG A 76 -2.04 -25.71 -9.99
N ARG A 77 -3.17 -26.20 -10.50
CA ARG A 77 -4.06 -25.46 -11.40
C ARG A 77 -4.52 -24.14 -10.79
N LEU A 78 -4.99 -24.17 -9.54
CA LEU A 78 -5.47 -22.98 -8.85
C LEU A 78 -4.34 -22.02 -8.48
N MET A 79 -3.20 -22.53 -8.02
CA MET A 79 -2.04 -21.67 -7.72
C MET A 79 -1.57 -20.92 -8.98
N ASP A 80 -1.47 -21.61 -10.11
CA ASP A 80 -1.08 -20.98 -11.38
C ASP A 80 -2.16 -20.02 -11.90
N LEU A 81 -3.44 -20.35 -11.73
CA LEU A 81 -4.55 -19.44 -12.03
C LEU A 81 -4.44 -18.14 -11.22
N MET A 82 -4.15 -18.23 -9.92
CA MET A 82 -4.03 -17.05 -9.05
C MET A 82 -2.93 -16.10 -9.54
N PHE A 83 -1.75 -16.61 -9.89
CA PHE A 83 -0.68 -15.78 -10.43
C PHE A 83 -0.93 -15.29 -11.85
N ARG A 84 -1.74 -16.00 -12.64
CA ARG A 84 -2.08 -15.57 -14.00
C ARG A 84 -3.07 -14.41 -13.99
N GLU A 85 -4.13 -14.53 -13.18
CA GLU A 85 -5.26 -13.61 -13.19
C GLU A 85 -5.08 -12.42 -12.24
N PHE A 86 -4.38 -12.61 -11.12
CA PHE A 86 -4.22 -11.58 -10.08
C PHE A 86 -2.79 -11.09 -9.98
N ARG A 87 -2.65 -9.79 -9.78
CA ARG A 87 -1.36 -9.13 -9.51
C ARG A 87 -1.46 -8.21 -8.31
N LEU A 88 -0.38 -8.16 -7.53
CA LEU A 88 -0.15 -7.09 -6.56
C LEU A 88 0.29 -5.83 -7.32
N TYR A 89 -0.46 -4.74 -7.17
CA TYR A 89 -0.10 -3.43 -7.69
C TYR A 89 0.29 -2.52 -6.53
N LYS A 90 1.49 -1.95 -6.58
CA LYS A 90 1.98 -0.94 -5.63
C LYS A 90 1.80 0.43 -6.28
N PHE A 91 0.75 1.17 -5.93
CA PHE A 91 0.43 2.44 -6.60
C PHE A 91 1.21 3.61 -6.02
N PHE A 92 1.21 3.73 -4.71
CA PHE A 92 1.93 4.77 -3.96
C PHE A 92 2.44 4.18 -2.65
N ASP A 93 3.65 4.53 -2.27
CA ASP A 93 4.16 4.25 -0.92
C ASP A 93 3.72 5.35 0.07
N ALA A 94 3.76 5.04 1.37
CA ALA A 94 3.42 6.02 2.40
C ALA A 94 4.35 7.23 2.33
N GLY A 95 3.77 8.43 2.35
CA GLY A 95 4.52 9.69 2.25
C GLY A 95 5.03 10.03 0.84
N GLU A 96 4.83 9.16 -0.15
CA GLU A 96 5.11 9.49 -1.55
C GLU A 96 4.06 10.49 -2.07
N PRO A 97 4.46 11.61 -2.70
CA PRO A 97 3.50 12.55 -3.29
C PRO A 97 2.69 11.90 -4.41
N VAL A 98 1.38 11.80 -4.21
CA VAL A 98 0.40 11.39 -5.22
C VAL A 98 0.24 12.50 -6.27
N ASP A 99 0.17 13.75 -5.81
CA ASP A 99 0.14 14.97 -6.64
C ASP A 99 0.57 16.20 -5.80
N HIS A 100 0.49 17.40 -6.36
CA HIS A 100 0.80 18.67 -5.69
C HIS A 100 -0.37 19.64 -5.78
N ALA A 101 -0.85 20.14 -4.64
CA ALA A 101 -1.83 21.22 -4.58
C ALA A 101 -1.14 22.58 -4.67
N ASN A 102 -1.76 23.54 -5.37
CA ASN A 102 -1.31 24.93 -5.33
C ASN A 102 -1.67 25.53 -3.97
N VAL A 103 -0.77 26.36 -3.42
CA VAL A 103 -0.97 27.00 -2.12
C VAL A 103 -1.16 28.49 -2.31
N TRP A 104 -2.25 29.02 -1.77
CA TRP A 104 -2.55 30.43 -1.76
C TRP A 104 -1.96 31.12 -0.53
N LEU A 105 -1.24 32.22 -0.76
CA LEU A 105 -0.58 33.04 0.28
C LEU A 105 0.34 32.24 1.21
N GLY A 106 0.95 31.15 0.74
CA GLY A 106 1.91 30.34 1.48
C GLY A 106 3.36 30.71 1.17
N ALA A 107 4.26 30.50 2.13
CA ALA A 107 5.70 30.62 1.94
C ALA A 107 6.25 29.70 0.83
N SER A 108 5.53 28.62 0.53
CA SER A 108 5.70 27.76 -0.65
C SER A 108 4.44 27.84 -1.50
N GLY A 109 4.57 27.99 -2.82
CA GLY A 109 3.43 28.03 -3.75
C GLY A 109 2.78 26.67 -4.04
N LYS A 110 3.37 25.58 -3.54
CA LYS A 110 2.84 24.21 -3.68
C LYS A 110 3.10 23.38 -2.42
N VAL A 111 2.24 22.40 -2.19
CA VAL A 111 2.39 21.36 -1.16
C VAL A 111 2.08 19.99 -1.76
N GLY A 112 2.88 18.98 -1.42
CA GLY A 112 2.63 17.60 -1.85
C GLY A 112 1.41 17.01 -1.14
N LEU A 113 0.59 16.28 -1.87
CA LEU A 113 -0.53 15.49 -1.37
C LEU A 113 -0.08 14.03 -1.24
N VAL A 114 -0.05 13.50 -0.02
CA VAL A 114 0.49 12.17 0.28
C VAL A 114 -0.56 11.29 0.95
N LEU A 115 -0.35 9.98 0.93
CA LEU A 115 -1.12 9.03 1.73
C LEU A 115 -0.37 8.69 3.02
N ALA A 116 -1.10 8.48 4.12
CA ALA A 116 -0.53 8.03 5.38
C ALA A 116 -0.04 6.57 5.31
N GLU A 117 -0.76 5.74 4.58
CA GLU A 117 -0.47 4.31 4.39
C GLU A 117 -0.22 4.02 2.90
N PRO A 118 0.60 3.01 2.57
CA PRO A 118 0.84 2.65 1.18
C PRO A 118 -0.44 2.14 0.51
N LEU A 119 -0.69 2.60 -0.71
CA LEU A 119 -1.79 2.10 -1.53
C LEU A 119 -1.30 0.93 -2.38
N HIS A 120 -1.30 -0.27 -1.79
CA HIS A 120 -1.01 -1.51 -2.48
C HIS A 120 -2.28 -2.37 -2.55
N ALA A 121 -2.59 -2.96 -3.71
CA ALA A 121 -3.79 -3.77 -3.85
C ALA A 121 -3.56 -4.98 -4.76
N VAL A 122 -4.08 -6.13 -4.32
CA VAL A 122 -4.21 -7.32 -5.17
C VAL A 122 -5.52 -7.23 -5.92
N MET A 123 -5.46 -7.27 -7.24
CA MET A 123 -6.66 -7.24 -8.08
C MET A 123 -6.48 -8.05 -9.35
N ALA A 124 -7.60 -8.43 -9.97
CA ALA A 124 -7.57 -9.09 -11.26
C ALA A 124 -7.04 -8.13 -12.33
N ARG A 125 -6.30 -8.66 -13.30
CA ARG A 125 -5.77 -7.88 -14.43
C ARG A 125 -6.87 -7.20 -15.23
N SER A 126 -8.06 -7.80 -15.30
CA SER A 126 -9.26 -7.21 -15.92
C SER A 126 -9.74 -5.96 -15.20
N ASP A 127 -9.70 -5.97 -13.87
CA ASP A 127 -10.24 -4.91 -13.04
C ASP A 127 -9.28 -3.72 -13.02
N ARG A 128 -7.97 -4.00 -13.01
CA ARG A 128 -6.94 -2.97 -13.18
C ARG A 128 -7.13 -2.12 -14.44
N ARG A 129 -7.57 -2.74 -15.55
CA ARG A 129 -7.82 -2.02 -16.83
C ARG A 129 -9.04 -1.11 -16.78
N LYS A 130 -9.97 -1.36 -15.86
CA LYS A 130 -11.22 -0.60 -15.69
C LYS A 130 -11.14 0.37 -14.50
N MET A 131 -10.06 0.30 -13.71
CA MET A 131 -9.86 1.12 -12.54
C MET A 131 -9.74 2.60 -12.91
N LYS A 132 -10.36 3.46 -12.11
CA LYS A 132 -10.21 4.92 -12.18
C LYS A 132 -9.72 5.46 -10.85
N MET A 133 -8.86 6.47 -10.90
CA MET A 133 -8.37 7.20 -9.73
C MET A 133 -8.69 8.67 -9.95
N THR A 134 -9.44 9.26 -9.03
CA THR A 134 -9.85 10.66 -9.10
C THR A 134 -9.39 11.35 -7.83
N LEU A 135 -8.58 12.39 -7.97
CA LEU A 135 -8.21 13.25 -6.85
C LEU A 135 -9.24 14.38 -6.72
N GLN A 136 -9.63 14.69 -5.49
CA GLN A 136 -10.59 15.73 -5.17
C GLN A 136 -10.02 16.59 -4.05
N TRP A 137 -9.71 17.85 -4.33
CA TRP A 137 -9.28 18.83 -3.32
C TRP A 137 -9.72 20.24 -3.74
N ASN A 138 -9.66 21.17 -2.80
CA ASN A 138 -9.93 22.58 -3.07
C ASN A 138 -8.63 23.24 -3.56
N ASP A 139 -8.58 23.64 -4.83
CA ASP A 139 -7.43 24.33 -5.42
C ASP A 139 -7.74 25.82 -5.66
N PRO A 140 -6.91 26.77 -5.20
CA PRO A 140 -5.72 26.60 -4.36
C PRO A 140 -6.05 26.41 -2.87
N VAL A 141 -5.17 25.72 -2.14
CA VAL A 141 -5.27 25.51 -0.68
C VAL A 141 -4.74 26.75 0.07
N PRO A 142 -5.50 27.37 0.98
CA PRO A 142 -5.02 28.52 1.74
C PRO A 142 -4.00 28.13 2.82
N ALA A 143 -2.94 28.93 2.97
CA ALA A 143 -2.00 28.83 4.09
C ALA A 143 -2.58 29.48 5.38
N PRO A 144 -2.14 29.07 6.59
CA PRO A 144 -1.12 28.06 6.89
C PRO A 144 -1.63 26.62 6.74
N ILE A 145 -0.73 25.72 6.32
CA ILE A 145 -0.97 24.28 6.19
C ILE A 145 -0.03 23.55 7.16
N THR A 146 -0.55 22.57 7.88
CA THR A 146 0.24 21.70 8.75
C THR A 146 0.48 20.35 8.08
N ALA A 147 1.68 19.77 8.20
CA ALA A 147 1.99 18.42 7.76
C ALA A 147 1.01 17.42 8.37
N GLY A 148 0.52 16.48 7.55
CA GLY A 148 -0.51 15.53 7.98
C GLY A 148 -1.94 16.09 7.98
N GLN A 149 -2.15 17.37 7.67
CA GLN A 149 -3.49 17.93 7.49
C GLN A 149 -4.15 17.33 6.26
N THR A 150 -5.39 16.86 6.37
CA THR A 150 -6.19 16.43 5.22
C THR A 150 -6.51 17.61 4.32
N LEU A 151 -6.03 17.56 3.08
CA LEU A 151 -6.24 18.58 2.04
C LEU A 151 -7.20 18.13 0.94
N GLY A 152 -7.43 16.82 0.81
CA GLY A 152 -8.34 16.28 -0.19
C GLY A 152 -8.59 14.78 -0.02
N THR A 153 -9.14 14.18 -1.06
CA THR A 153 -9.49 12.77 -1.10
C THR A 153 -9.07 12.16 -2.43
N LEU A 154 -8.39 11.02 -2.37
CA LEU A 154 -8.19 10.13 -3.50
C LEU A 154 -9.34 9.12 -3.55
N VAL A 155 -10.12 9.15 -4.63
CA VAL A 155 -11.20 8.21 -4.90
C VAL A 155 -10.69 7.15 -5.87
N VAL A 156 -10.65 5.90 -5.44
CA VAL A 156 -10.25 4.75 -6.26
C VAL A 156 -11.49 3.92 -6.57
N GLU A 157 -11.83 3.85 -7.84
CA GLU A 157 -12.98 3.10 -8.35
C GLU A 157 -12.49 1.86 -9.08
N VAL A 158 -12.85 0.69 -8.57
CA VAL A 158 -12.62 -0.62 -9.17
C VAL A 158 -14.01 -1.23 -9.46
N PRO A 159 -14.19 -2.08 -10.49
CA PRO A 159 -15.49 -2.71 -10.73
C PRO A 159 -16.08 -3.35 -9.46
N GLY A 160 -17.23 -2.82 -9.00
CA GLY A 160 -17.94 -3.32 -7.82
C GLY A 160 -17.48 -2.75 -6.47
N ASN A 161 -16.44 -1.90 -6.42
CA ASN A 161 -15.99 -1.28 -5.17
C ASN A 161 -15.39 0.13 -5.40
N THR A 162 -15.79 1.09 -4.57
CA THR A 162 -15.21 2.43 -4.53
C THR A 162 -14.65 2.68 -3.15
N THR A 163 -13.37 3.05 -3.08
CA THR A 163 -12.68 3.34 -1.82
C THR A 163 -12.13 4.76 -1.85
N ARG A 164 -12.19 5.44 -0.70
CA ARG A 164 -11.73 6.83 -0.53
C ARG A 164 -10.56 6.85 0.46
N TYR A 165 -9.52 7.58 0.11
CA TYR A 165 -8.33 7.77 0.93
C TYR A 165 -8.09 9.25 1.16
N ASP A 166 -7.74 9.63 2.38
CA ASP A 166 -7.42 11.02 2.70
C ASP A 166 -6.05 11.39 2.14
N LEU A 167 -6.00 12.50 1.40
CA LEU A 167 -4.76 13.10 0.92
C LEU A 167 -4.28 14.12 1.94
N LEU A 168 -3.11 13.87 2.50
CA LEU A 168 -2.51 14.66 3.56
C LEU A 168 -1.44 15.62 3.02
N ALA A 169 -1.23 16.73 3.70
CA ALA A 169 -0.11 17.62 3.41
C ALA A 169 1.23 16.94 3.74
N ALA A 170 2.14 16.89 2.78
CA ALA A 170 3.48 16.31 2.97
C ALA A 170 4.34 17.07 3.99
N LYS A 171 4.12 18.38 4.13
CA LYS A 171 4.92 19.29 4.96
C LYS A 171 4.13 20.51 5.40
N ASP A 172 4.64 21.19 6.41
CA ASP A 172 4.13 22.49 6.84
C ASP A 172 4.35 23.54 5.73
N VAL A 173 3.36 24.40 5.52
CA VAL A 173 3.48 25.62 4.72
C VAL A 173 2.94 26.77 5.54
N SER A 174 3.83 27.58 6.10
CA SER A 174 3.46 28.81 6.77
C SER A 174 2.86 29.81 5.79
N GLY A 175 1.99 30.70 6.26
CA GLY A 175 1.53 31.84 5.45
C GLY A 175 2.69 32.78 5.11
N LEU A 176 2.61 33.45 3.96
CA LEU A 176 3.47 34.59 3.65
C LEU A 176 3.33 35.63 4.76
N GLY A 177 4.46 36.14 5.21
CA GLY A 177 4.51 37.07 6.34
C GLY A 177 3.70 38.34 6.06
N MET A 178 2.51 38.43 6.67
CA MET A 178 1.97 39.71 7.14
C MET A 178 2.57 40.11 8.51
N PHE A 179 3.65 39.44 8.95
CA PHE A 179 4.19 39.61 10.29
C PHE A 179 5.23 40.72 10.43
N ASP A 180 5.73 41.28 9.33
CA ASP A 180 6.41 42.58 9.41
C ASP A 180 5.41 43.68 9.82
N ARG A 181 4.14 43.58 9.44
CA ARG A 181 3.12 44.57 9.83
C ARG A 181 2.59 44.37 11.24
N VAL A 182 2.49 43.13 11.73
CA VAL A 182 2.08 42.88 13.13
C VAL A 182 3.22 43.22 14.09
N GLY A 183 4.47 42.90 13.72
CA GLY A 183 5.66 43.32 14.47
C GLY A 183 5.83 44.84 14.48
N GLU A 184 5.66 45.50 13.33
CA GLU A 184 5.66 46.97 13.24
C GLU A 184 4.46 47.60 13.96
N ALA A 185 3.27 47.00 13.93
CA ALA A 185 2.11 47.50 14.69
C ALA A 185 2.30 47.34 16.20
N LEU A 186 2.92 46.25 16.67
CA LEU A 186 3.28 46.08 18.09
C LEU A 186 4.41 47.04 18.50
N LYS A 187 5.43 47.24 17.67
CA LYS A 187 6.48 48.25 17.89
C LYS A 187 5.88 49.65 17.91
N TYR A 188 4.97 49.98 17.01
CA TYR A 188 4.27 51.26 16.98
C TYR A 188 3.41 51.47 18.24
N LEU A 189 2.78 50.41 18.76
CA LEU A 189 2.01 50.45 20.01
C LEU A 189 2.88 50.54 21.27
N ILE A 190 4.07 49.94 21.29
CA ILE A 190 4.98 49.92 22.45
C ILE A 190 5.94 51.11 22.46
N PHE A 191 6.44 51.54 21.31
CA PHE A 191 7.47 52.58 21.17
C PHE A 191 6.94 53.89 20.54
N GLY A 192 5.68 53.93 20.09
CA GLY A 192 5.12 55.09 19.40
C GLY A 192 5.76 55.33 18.04
N ALA A 193 5.16 56.20 17.23
CA ALA A 193 5.76 56.64 15.97
C ALA A 193 7.13 57.28 16.23
N GLY A 194 8.22 56.57 15.90
CA GLY A 194 9.53 57.19 15.76
C GLY A 194 9.46 58.21 14.62
N PRO A 195 10.00 59.43 14.80
CA PRO A 195 9.88 60.49 13.80
C PRO A 195 10.55 60.04 12.49
N ASN A 196 9.80 60.14 11.40
CA ASN A 196 10.30 60.00 10.04
C ASN A 196 11.28 61.15 9.77
N PRO A 197 12.61 60.94 9.67
CA PRO A 197 13.51 61.96 9.19
C PRO A 197 13.67 61.71 7.70
N ASP A 198 12.74 62.20 6.88
CA ASP A 198 12.98 62.52 5.47
C ASP A 198 11.71 63.14 4.85
N LEU A 199 11.43 64.36 5.30
CA LEU A 199 10.84 65.41 4.48
C LEU A 199 11.80 66.60 4.59
N MET A 200 12.84 66.63 3.73
CA MET A 200 13.45 67.82 3.12
C MET A 200 14.76 67.44 2.41
N ASN A 201 14.63 67.10 1.12
CA ASN A 201 15.29 67.79 0.01
C ASN A 201 14.60 67.41 -1.31
#